data_AF-A0A3M5V8M7-F1
#
_entry.id   AF-A0A3M5V8M7-F1
#
_cell.length_a   1.000
_cell.length_b   1.000
_cell.length_c   1.000
_cell.angle_alpha   90.00
_cell.angle_beta   90.00
_cell.angle_gamma   90.00
#
_symmetry.space_group_name_H-M   'P 1'
#
loop_
_entity.id
_entity.type
_entity.pdbx_description
1 polymer ?
#
loop_
_entity_poly.entity_id
_entity_poly.type
_entity_poly.pdbx_seq_one_letter_code
_entity_poly.pdbx_strand_id
1 'polypeptide(L)' 'MASFKNLCDRTPELDFDAFWGKDSTAELYHFIGKDIVNFHALFWPAMLEGSGYRKPTGIAVHGYLTVNGQKMSKS' A
#
# COMPACT_ATOMS: atom_id res chain seq x y z
N MET A 1 -5.73 -3.42 3.49
CA MET A 1 -6.60 -2.95 4.58
C MET A 1 -7.18 -4.10 5.40
N ALA A 2 -7.87 -5.08 4.79
CA ALA A 2 -8.57 -6.16 5.52
C ALA A 2 -7.71 -6.92 6.54
N SER A 3 -6.49 -7.32 6.17
CA SER A 3 -5.59 -8.02 7.10
C SER A 3 -5.18 -7.17 8.30
N PHE A 4 -5.00 -5.86 8.11
CA PHE A 4 -4.69 -4.92 9.21
C PHE A 4 -5.91 -4.71 10.10
N LYS A 5 -7.11 -4.55 9.51
CA LYS A 5 -8.34 -4.47 10.29
C LYS A 5 -8.52 -5.71 11.17
N ASN A 6 -8.33 -6.90 10.61
CA ASN A 6 -8.40 -8.15 11.37
C ASN A 6 -7.36 -8.24 12.49
N LEU A 7 -6.20 -7.58 12.35
CA LEU A 7 -5.22 -7.46 13.43
C LEU A 7 -5.73 -6.52 14.53
N CYS A 8 -6.20 -5.32 14.18
CA CYS A 8 -6.79 -4.37 15.13
C CYS A 8 -7.95 -4.98 15.92
N ASP A 9 -8.83 -5.73 15.23
CA ASP A 9 -9.96 -6.43 15.87
C ASP A 9 -9.52 -7.46 16.93
N ARG A 10 -8.25 -7.92 16.88
CA ARG A 10 -7.66 -8.90 17.80
C ARG A 10 -6.67 -8.29 18.81
N THR A 11 -6.37 -7.01 18.70
CA THR A 11 -5.33 -6.33 19.49
C THR A 11 -5.90 -5.00 20.00
N PRO A 12 -6.44 -4.96 21.24
CA PRO A 12 -7.15 -3.80 21.78
C PRO A 12 -6.35 -2.49 21.79
N GLU A 13 -5.02 -2.56 21.77
CA GLU A 13 -4.14 -1.39 21.75
C GLU A 13 -4.01 -0.76 20.35
N LEU A 14 -4.49 -1.42 19.29
CA LEU A 14 -4.40 -0.94 17.92
C LEU A 14 -5.76 -0.42 17.42
N ASP A 15 -5.79 0.85 17.08
CA ASP A 15 -6.92 1.48 16.40
C ASP A 15 -6.70 1.47 14.89
N PHE A 16 -7.68 0.97 14.13
CA PHE A 16 -7.64 0.96 12.67
C PHE A 16 -7.78 2.37 12.09
N ASP A 17 -8.66 3.20 12.68
CA ASP A 17 -8.99 4.52 12.15
C ASP A 17 -7.86 5.51 12.40
N ALA A 18 -7.04 5.29 13.43
CA ALA A 18 -5.78 6.00 13.63
C ALA A 18 -4.82 5.92 12.42
N PHE A 19 -4.93 4.90 11.55
CA PHE A 19 -4.09 4.75 10.35
C PHE A 19 -4.84 4.93 9.02
N TRP A 20 -6.12 4.61 8.97
CA TRP A 20 -6.91 4.63 7.72
C TRP A 20 -7.99 5.71 7.67
N GLY A 21 -8.37 6.28 8.81
CA GLY A 21 -9.30 7.39 8.88
C GLY A 21 -8.82 8.58 8.04
N LYS A 22 -9.77 9.32 7.47
CA LYS A 22 -9.51 10.43 6.54
C LYS A 22 -8.55 11.49 7.10
N ASP A 23 -8.68 11.75 8.41
CA ASP A 23 -7.90 12.76 9.14
C ASP A 23 -6.70 12.15 9.89
N SER A 24 -6.33 10.90 9.59
CA SER A 24 -5.18 10.24 10.20
C SER A 24 -3.89 11.01 9.92
N THR A 25 -3.09 11.22 10.96
CA THR A 25 -1.78 11.89 10.91
C THR A 25 -0.60 10.94 10.71
N ALA A 26 -0.84 9.62 10.68
CA ALA A 26 0.21 8.63 10.44
C ALA A 26 0.82 8.78 9.03
N GLU A 27 1.91 8.10 8.71
CA GLU A 27 2.40 8.03 7.33
C GLU A 27 2.09 6.65 6.74
N LEU A 28 1.65 6.62 5.48
CA LEU A 28 1.36 5.39 4.74
C LEU A 28 2.17 5.34 3.46
N TYR A 29 3.17 4.45 3.41
CA TYR A 29 4.02 4.25 2.24
C TYR A 29 3.80 2.89 1.59
N HIS A 30 3.67 2.90 0.27
CA HIS A 30 3.56 1.68 -0.54
C HIS A 30 4.89 1.39 -1.23
N PHE A 31 5.51 0.25 -0.91
CA PHE A 31 6.68 -0.25 -1.63
C PHE A 31 6.21 -1.28 -2.66
N ILE A 32 6.38 -0.98 -3.95
CA ILE A 32 5.80 -1.77 -5.02
C ILE A 32 6.75 -1.91 -6.23
N GLY A 33 6.56 -2.99 -7.00
CA GLY A 33 7.19 -3.15 -8.30
C GLY A 33 6.56 -2.24 -9.37
N LYS A 34 7.35 -1.87 -10.39
CA LYS A 34 6.90 -0.96 -11.46
C LYS A 34 5.64 -1.38 -12.22
N ASP A 35 5.33 -2.67 -12.31
CA ASP A 35 4.20 -3.17 -13.12
C ASP A 35 2.83 -2.90 -12.50
N ILE A 36 2.80 -2.57 -11.20
CA ILE A 36 1.55 -2.33 -10.46
C ILE A 36 1.35 -0.86 -10.07
N VAL A 37 2.15 0.05 -10.65
CA VAL A 37 2.08 1.49 -10.34
C VAL A 37 0.73 2.08 -10.69
N ASN A 38 0.14 1.75 -11.85
CA ASN A 38 -1.18 2.26 -12.23
C ASN A 38 -2.27 1.92 -11.19
N PHE A 39 -2.23 0.71 -10.63
CA PHE A 39 -3.15 0.31 -9.58
C PHE A 39 -2.97 1.12 -8.31
N HIS A 40 -1.73 1.40 -7.91
CA HIS A 40 -1.43 2.02 -6.62
C HIS A 40 -1.42 3.56 -6.66
N ALA A 41 -1.19 4.15 -7.83
CA ALA A 41 -1.11 5.60 -8.01
C ALA A 41 -2.41 6.23 -8.52
N LEU A 42 -3.29 5.45 -9.18
CA LEU A 42 -4.54 5.97 -9.75
C LEU A 42 -5.77 5.30 -9.12
N PHE A 43 -5.94 4.01 -9.35
CA PHE A 43 -7.16 3.31 -8.95
C PHE A 43 -7.33 3.23 -7.45
N TRP A 44 -6.26 2.88 -6.73
CA TRP A 44 -6.30 2.72 -5.28
C TRP A 44 -6.61 4.04 -4.53
N PRO A 45 -5.92 5.17 -4.79
CA PRO A 45 -6.28 6.43 -4.17
C PRO A 45 -7.70 6.90 -4.51
N ALA A 46 -8.17 6.67 -5.74
CA ALA A 46 -9.53 7.03 -6.14
C ALA A 46 -10.60 6.22 -5.38
N MET A 47 -10.39 4.91 -5.22
CA MET A 47 -11.28 4.06 -4.42
C MET A 47 -11.31 4.47 -2.95
N LEU A 48 -10.15 4.81 -2.37
CA LEU A 48 -10.06 5.27 -0.98
C LEU A 48 -10.79 6.60 -0.77
N GLU A 49 -10.58 7.56 -1.67
CA GLU A 49 -11.30 8.84 -1.64
C GLU A 49 -12.81 8.63 -1.72
N GLY A 50 -13.28 7.79 -2.66
CA GLY A 50 -14.70 7.49 -2.84
C GLY A 50 -15.34 6.72 -1.68
N SER A 51 -14.54 6.06 -0.83
CA SER A 51 -15.01 5.33 0.35
C SER A 51 -14.74 6.06 1.67
N GLY A 52 -14.23 7.30 1.62
CA GLY A 52 -14.02 8.15 2.80
C GLY A 52 -12.76 7.84 3.61
N TYR A 53 -11.79 7.13 3.04
CA TYR A 53 -10.52 6.82 3.70
C TYR A 53 -9.38 7.74 3.21
N ARG A 54 -8.31 7.84 4.00
CA ARG A 54 -7.09 8.56 3.62
C ARG A 54 -6.35 7.88 2.46
N LYS A 55 -5.62 8.68 1.68
CA LYS A 55 -4.74 8.21 0.58
C LYS A 55 -3.34 7.87 1.11
N PRO A 56 -2.53 7.09 0.37
CA PRO A 56 -1.12 6.90 0.71
C PRO A 56 -0.35 8.22 0.74
N THR A 57 0.55 8.38 1.71
CA THR A 57 1.49 9.51 1.81
C THR A 57 2.48 9.49 0.65
N GLY A 58 2.92 8.30 0.24
CA GLY A 58 3.84 8.15 -0.88
C GLY A 58 3.91 6.72 -1.42
N ILE A 59 4.48 6.59 -2.61
CA ILE A 59 4.68 5.32 -3.29
C ILE A 59 6.16 5.23 -3.69
N ALA A 60 6.86 4.26 -3.12
CA ALA A 60 8.23 3.93 -3.45
C ALA A 60 8.23 2.78 -4.47
N VAL A 61 8.65 3.08 -5.70
CA VAL A 61 8.63 2.13 -6.81
C VAL A 61 10.02 1.58 -7.05
N HIS A 62 10.14 0.25 -7.12
CA HIS A 62 11.38 -0.42 -7.49
C HIS A 62 11.27 -1.14 -8.84
N GLY A 63 12.40 -1.26 -9.52
CA GLY A 63 12.54 -2.01 -10.76
C GLY A 63 12.56 -3.52 -10.54
N TYR A 64 12.87 -4.25 -11.62
CA TYR A 64 13.05 -5.70 -11.54
C TYR A 64 14.41 -6.06 -10.96
N LEU A 65 14.45 -7.22 -10.31
CA LEU A 65 15.72 -7.87 -10.01
C LEU A 65 16.26 -8.51 -11.28
N THR A 66 17.53 -8.22 -11.58
CA THR A 66 18.30 -8.87 -12.65
C THR A 66 19.36 -9.77 -12.05
N VAL A 67 19.63 -10.93 -12.68
CA VAL A 67 20.74 -11.81 -12.32
C VAL A 67 21.73 -11.81 -13.47
N ASN A 68 22.99 -11.47 -13.22
CA ASN A 68 24.04 -11.33 -14.25
C ASN A 68 23.64 -10.42 -15.43
N GLY A 69 22.89 -9.35 -15.15
CA GLY A 69 22.40 -8.43 -16.17
C GLY A 69 21.26 -8.97 -17.03
N GLN A 70 20.77 -10.17 -16.78
CA GLN A 70 19.64 -10.77 -17.49
C GLN A 70 18.37 -10.82 -16.63
N LYS A 71 17.23 -10.82 -17.31
CA LYS A 71 15.94 -11.14 -16.68
C LYS A 71 16.03 -12.55 -16.11
N MET A 72 15.56 -12.75 -14.88
CA MET A 72 15.52 -14.08 -14.29
C MET A 72 14.77 -15.05 -15.21
N SER A 73 15.48 -16.08 -15.65
CA SER A 73 14.98 -17.16 -16.48
C SER A 73 15.03 -18.44 -15.65
N LYS A 74 13.94 -19.21 -15.68
CA LYS A 74 13.90 -20.56 -15.13
C LYS A 74 14.44 -21.50 -16.20
N SER A 75 15.76 -21.64 -16.30
CA SER A 75 16.41 -22.78 -16.97
C SER A 75 16.38 -23.99 -16.05
#